data_AF-A0A5C8ZSR7-F1
#
_entry.id   AF-A0A5C8ZSR7-F1
#
_cell.length_a   1.000
_cell.length_b   1.000
_cell.length_c   1.000
_cell.angle_alpha   90.00
_cell.angle_beta   90.00
_cell.angle_gamma   90.00
#
_symmetry.space_group_name_H-M   'P 1'
#
loop_
_entity.id
_entity.type
_entity.pdbx_description
1 polymer ?
#
loop_
_entity_poly.entity_id
_entity_poly.type
_entity_poly.pdbx_seq_one_letter_code
_entity_poly.pdbx_strand_id
1 'polypeptide(L)'
;MSANTPDTPAGQGRGPLLARWIVAGPLVLVASILVMAGMTAWFPEGAAGINHLAFPILLFPAIWALLFFYALLDARPWRAGAVILALAVANGVPVVSAVQTMMQGAG
;
A
#
# COMPACT_ATOMS: atom_id res chain seq x y z
N MET A 1 21.37 -18.03 52.10
CA MET A 1 20.75 -18.59 50.88
C MET A 1 19.50 -17.74 50.58
N SER A 2 19.61 -16.70 49.76
CA SER A 2 18.48 -15.84 49.37
C SER A 2 18.29 -15.98 47.85
N ALA A 3 17.08 -16.33 47.43
CA ALA A 3 16.76 -16.66 46.05
C ALA A 3 16.78 -15.41 45.17
N ASN A 4 17.61 -15.43 44.11
CA ASN A 4 17.42 -14.52 42.98
C ASN A 4 16.19 -15.00 42.21
N THR A 5 15.06 -14.34 42.42
CA THR A 5 13.93 -14.42 41.49
C THR A 5 14.35 -13.77 40.18
N PRO A 6 14.31 -14.46 39.03
CA PRO A 6 14.48 -13.81 37.75
C PRO A 6 13.29 -12.88 37.50
N ASP A 7 13.53 -11.58 37.45
CA ASP A 7 12.57 -10.57 36.98
C ASP A 7 12.25 -10.89 35.51
N THR A 8 11.21 -11.69 35.32
CA THR A 8 10.68 -12.00 34.01
C THR A 8 9.94 -10.76 33.55
N PRO A 9 10.40 -10.03 32.51
CA PRO A 9 9.68 -8.84 32.07
C PRO A 9 8.34 -9.28 31.48
N ALA A 10 7.28 -9.06 32.24
CA ALA A 10 5.91 -9.25 31.80
C ALA A 10 5.59 -8.27 30.65
N GLY A 11 5.21 -8.82 29.49
CA GLY A 11 4.25 -8.16 28.59
C GLY A 11 4.70 -6.91 27.82
N GLN A 12 5.98 -6.75 27.47
CA GLN A 12 6.38 -5.65 26.58
C GLN A 12 6.03 -5.92 25.10
N GLY A 13 4.94 -5.31 24.62
CA GLY A 13 4.91 -4.68 23.29
C GLY A 13 4.43 -5.45 22.05
N ARG A 14 3.42 -6.33 22.12
CA ARG A 14 2.85 -6.95 20.89
C ARG A 14 2.01 -5.99 20.02
N GLY A 15 1.45 -4.92 20.60
CA GLY A 15 0.52 -4.01 19.92
C GLY A 15 1.13 -3.20 18.75
N PRO A 16 2.30 -2.55 18.92
CA PRO A 16 2.89 -1.71 17.86
C PRO A 16 3.43 -2.50 16.66
N LEU A 17 3.92 -3.72 16.90
CA LEU A 17 4.51 -4.57 15.87
C LEU A 17 3.44 -5.22 14.97
N LEU A 18 2.31 -5.65 15.56
CA LEU A 18 1.19 -6.21 14.80
C LEU A 18 0.51 -5.14 13.92
N ALA A 19 0.33 -3.93 14.48
CA ALA A 19 -0.17 -2.78 13.73
C ALA A 19 0.75 -2.43 12.55
N ARG A 20 2.08 -2.46 12.76
CA ARG A 20 3.06 -2.31 11.68
C ARG A 20 2.95 -3.39 10.62
N TRP A 21 2.74 -4.65 10.99
CA TRP A 21 2.59 -5.75 10.05
C TRP A 21 1.30 -5.65 9.20
N ILE A 22 0.17 -5.26 9.79
CA ILE A 22 -1.10 -5.09 9.07
C ILE A 22 -1.06 -3.87 8.13
N VAL A 23 -0.41 -2.78 8.57
CA VAL A 23 -0.22 -1.59 7.73
C VAL A 23 0.80 -1.86 6.62
N ALA A 24 1.93 -2.50 6.92
CA ALA A 24 2.98 -2.77 5.94
C ALA A 24 2.65 -3.90 4.97
N GLY A 25 1.77 -4.84 5.33
CA GLY A 25 1.39 -5.97 4.48
C GLY A 25 0.15 -5.67 3.63
N PRO A 26 -1.07 -5.98 4.14
CA PRO A 26 -2.31 -5.82 3.39
C PRO A 26 -2.55 -4.42 2.82
N LEU A 27 -2.37 -3.37 3.62
CA LEU A 27 -2.69 -2.00 3.18
C LEU A 27 -1.73 -1.52 2.08
N VAL A 28 -0.43 -1.77 2.21
CA VAL A 28 0.56 -1.48 1.17
C VAL A 28 0.27 -2.24 -0.12
N LEU A 29 -0.09 -3.53 -0.02
CA LEU A 29 -0.43 -4.32 -1.19
C LEU A 29 -1.62 -3.73 -1.94
N VAL A 30 -2.74 -3.47 -1.23
CA VAL A 30 -3.92 -2.85 -1.83
C VAL A 30 -3.60 -1.48 -2.43
N ALA A 31 -2.85 -0.64 -1.71
CA ALA A 31 -2.46 0.67 -2.21
C ALA A 31 -1.59 0.57 -3.48
N SER A 32 -0.64 -0.36 -3.53
CA SER A 32 0.22 -0.55 -4.71
C SER A 32 -0.56 -1.03 -5.93
N ILE A 33 -1.57 -1.90 -5.75
CA ILE A 33 -2.48 -2.32 -6.81
C ILE A 33 -3.32 -1.14 -7.31
N LEU A 34 -3.86 -0.34 -6.38
CA LEU A 34 -4.65 0.84 -6.75
C LEU A 34 -3.81 1.89 -7.48
N VAL A 35 -2.57 2.13 -7.06
CA VAL A 35 -1.65 3.03 -7.78
C VAL A 35 -1.36 2.51 -9.18
N MET A 36 -1.05 1.21 -9.33
CA MET A 36 -0.84 0.60 -10.64
C MET A 36 -2.09 0.74 -11.53
N ALA A 37 -3.27 0.41 -11.01
CA ALA A 37 -4.52 0.46 -11.75
C ALA A 37 -4.95 1.91 -12.07
N GLY A 38 -4.73 2.85 -11.15
CA GLY A 38 -5.01 4.27 -11.38
C GLY A 38 -4.07 4.88 -12.41
N MET A 39 -2.80 4.45 -12.44
CA MET A 39 -1.82 4.89 -13.42
C MET A 39 -2.27 4.64 -14.86
N THR A 40 -3.02 3.58 -15.15
CA THR A 40 -3.50 3.32 -16.52
C THR A 40 -4.45 4.42 -17.03
N ALA A 41 -5.09 5.18 -16.13
CA ALA A 41 -6.04 6.23 -16.48
C ALA A 41 -5.38 7.60 -16.75
N TRP A 42 -4.22 7.88 -16.15
CA TRP A 42 -3.55 9.18 -16.27
C TRP A 42 -2.17 9.12 -16.92
N PHE A 43 -1.57 7.93 -17.06
CA PHE A 43 -0.28 7.78 -17.71
C PHE A 43 -0.43 7.92 -19.22
N PRO A 44 0.39 8.75 -19.89
CA PRO A 44 0.21 9.07 -21.30
C PRO A 44 0.43 7.83 -22.18
N GLU A 45 -0.39 7.73 -23.23
CA GLU A 45 -0.15 6.79 -24.32
C GLU A 45 1.14 7.20 -25.03
N GLY A 46 2.13 6.31 -25.03
CA GLY A 46 3.36 6.52 -25.80
C GLY A 46 3.21 6.07 -27.24
N ALA A 47 4.29 6.21 -28.02
CA ALA A 47 4.29 5.96 -29.46
C ALA A 47 3.81 4.55 -29.89
N ALA A 48 3.91 3.56 -29.00
CA ALA A 48 3.44 2.19 -29.23
C ALA A 48 2.00 1.93 -28.75
N GLY A 49 1.29 2.93 -28.23
CA GLY A 49 -0.06 2.83 -27.70
C GLY A 49 -0.18 2.09 -26.36
N ILE A 50 0.78 1.24 -25.97
CA ILE A 50 0.69 0.33 -24.81
C ILE A 50 1.38 0.83 -23.53
N ASN A 51 2.05 1.98 -23.56
CA ASN A 51 2.87 2.45 -22.44
C ASN A 51 2.06 2.65 -21.15
N HIS A 52 0.79 3.04 -21.29
CA HIS A 52 -0.15 3.21 -20.18
C HIS A 52 -0.46 1.89 -19.45
N LEU A 53 -0.13 0.72 -20.01
CA LEU A 53 -0.22 -0.60 -19.35
C LEU A 53 1.15 -1.17 -18.97
N ALA A 54 2.12 -1.06 -19.89
CA ALA A 54 3.44 -1.65 -19.71
C ALA A 54 4.20 -1.01 -18.53
N PHE A 55 4.19 0.32 -18.42
CA PHE A 55 4.89 1.01 -17.33
C PHE A 55 4.28 0.71 -15.97
N PRO A 56 2.95 0.73 -15.77
CA PRO A 56 2.37 0.35 -14.49
C PRO A 56 2.71 -1.05 -14.02
N ILE A 57 2.63 -2.03 -14.92
CA ILE A 57 2.94 -3.42 -14.60
C ILE A 57 4.42 -3.56 -14.21
N LEU A 58 5.32 -2.90 -14.94
CA LEU A 58 6.75 -2.93 -14.63
C LEU A 58 7.09 -2.17 -13.34
N LEU A 59 6.39 -1.07 -13.05
CA LEU A 59 6.58 -0.25 -11.86
C LEU A 59 5.94 -0.84 -10.61
N PHE A 60 4.96 -1.72 -10.74
CA PHE A 60 4.26 -2.36 -9.62
C PHE A 60 5.21 -2.87 -8.51
N PRO A 61 6.23 -3.72 -8.79
CA PRO A 61 7.13 -4.21 -7.75
C PRO A 61 7.95 -3.08 -7.10
N ALA A 62 8.30 -2.03 -7.84
CA ALA A 62 9.03 -0.87 -7.31
C ALA A 62 8.14 -0.01 -6.40
N ILE A 63 6.88 0.25 -6.81
CA ILE A 63 5.88 0.97 -6.01
C ILE A 63 5.61 0.22 -4.72
N TRP A 64 5.39 -1.09 -4.82
CA TRP A 64 5.16 -1.95 -3.66
C TRP A 64 6.35 -1.93 -2.70
N ALA A 65 7.58 -2.14 -3.19
CA ALA A 65 8.77 -2.13 -2.36
C ALA A 65 8.98 -0.78 -1.67
N LEU A 66 8.77 0.34 -2.39
CA LEU A 66 8.91 1.68 -1.83
C LEU A 66 7.90 1.93 -0.70
N LEU A 67 6.64 1.60 -0.91
CA LEU A 67 5.59 1.74 0.11
C LEU A 67 5.81 0.80 1.30
N PHE A 68 6.30 -0.42 1.05
CA PHE A 68 6.64 -1.39 2.09
C PHE A 68 7.79 -0.88 2.96
N PHE A 69 8.90 -0.44 2.35
CA PHE A 69 10.02 0.13 3.09
C PHE A 69 9.63 1.42 3.81
N TYR A 70 8.81 2.26 3.20
CA TYR A 70 8.27 3.46 3.85
C TYR A 70 7.48 3.12 5.11
N ALA A 71 6.58 2.13 5.05
CA ALA A 71 5.81 1.66 6.21
C ALA A 71 6.70 1.05 7.31
N LEU A 72 7.79 0.39 6.92
CA LEU A 72 8.71 -0.28 7.85
C LEU A 72 9.67 0.69 8.54
N LEU A 73 10.17 1.69 7.80
CA LEU A 73 11.16 2.67 8.26
C LEU A 73 10.53 3.85 9.02
N ASP A 74 9.24 4.14 8.86
CA ASP A 74 8.60 5.25 9.56
C ASP A 74 8.57 5.00 11.08
N ALA A 75 8.99 6.01 11.84
CA ALA A 75 8.98 6.03 13.29
C ALA A 75 7.54 6.01 13.86
N ARG A 76 6.54 6.42 13.07
CA ARG A 76 5.14 6.50 13.49
C ARG A 76 4.22 5.74 12.51
N PRO A 77 3.82 4.49 12.78
CA PRO A 77 3.07 3.65 11.83
C PRO A 77 1.71 4.22 11.43
N TRP A 78 1.06 5.01 12.30
CA TRP A 78 -0.17 5.73 11.97
C TRP A 78 0.02 6.77 10.86
N ARG A 79 1.16 7.49 10.84
CA ARG A 79 1.46 8.49 9.81
C ARG A 79 1.69 7.81 8.46
N ALA A 80 2.54 6.79 8.43
CA ALA A 80 2.73 5.98 7.23
C ALA A 80 1.40 5.40 6.71
N GLY A 81 0.58 4.84 7.61
CA GLY A 81 -0.75 4.32 7.26
C GLY A 81 -1.67 5.37 6.66
N ALA A 82 -1.71 6.58 7.22
CA ALA A 82 -2.52 7.68 6.69
C ALA A 82 -2.05 8.13 5.29
N VAL A 83 -0.72 8.20 5.05
CA VAL A 83 -0.16 8.55 3.74
C VAL A 83 -0.47 7.47 2.70
N ILE A 84 -0.29 6.19 3.05
CA ILE A 84 -0.60 5.06 2.17
C ILE A 84 -2.10 5.01 1.85
N LEU A 85 -2.96 5.26 2.85
CA LEU A 85 -4.40 5.32 2.67
C LEU A 85 -4.80 6.49 1.76
N ALA A 86 -4.22 7.68 1.96
CA ALA A 86 -4.48 8.83 1.11
C ALA A 86 -4.08 8.55 -0.36
N LEU A 87 -2.94 7.89 -0.56
CA LEU A 87 -2.47 7.47 -1.88
C LEU A 87 -3.43 6.45 -2.52
N ALA A 88 -3.91 5.48 -1.73
CA ALA A 88 -4.89 4.48 -2.17
C ALA A 88 -6.21 5.15 -2.60
N VAL A 89 -6.73 6.09 -1.81
CA VAL A 89 -7.96 6.83 -2.16
C VAL A 89 -7.77 7.66 -3.42
N ALA A 90 -6.65 8.38 -3.54
CA ALA A 90 -6.37 9.22 -4.71
C ALA A 90 -6.32 8.39 -6.01
N ASN A 91 -5.75 7.19 -5.97
CA ASN A 91 -5.67 6.31 -7.13
C ASN A 91 -6.90 5.39 -7.29
N GLY A 92 -7.74 5.27 -6.26
CA GLY A 92 -9.00 4.52 -6.33
C GLY A 92 -10.10 5.25 -7.11
N VAL A 93 -10.13 6.58 -7.09
CA VAL A 93 -11.09 7.39 -7.86
C VAL A 93 -11.11 7.05 -9.35
N PRO A 94 -9.97 7.09 -10.09
CA PRO A 94 -9.96 6.75 -11.51
C PRO A 94 -10.36 5.29 -11.78
N VAL A 95 -9.99 4.37 -10.88
CA VAL A 95 -10.35 2.94 -10.99
C VAL A 95 -11.86 2.76 -10.89
N VAL A 96 -12.51 3.40 -9.91
CA VAL A 96 -13.96 3.35 -9.74
C VAL A 96 -14.67 3.95 -10.95
N SER A 97 -14.21 5.10 -11.47
CA SER A 97 -14.81 5.68 -12.67
C SER A 97 -14.71 4.75 -13.87
N ALA A 98 -13.56 4.10 -14.07
CA ALA A 98 -13.37 3.16 -15.18
C ALA A 98 -14.32 1.96 -15.08
N VAL A 99 -14.47 1.39 -13.88
CA VAL A 99 -15.41 0.28 -13.62
C VAL A 99 -16.85 0.71 -13.87
N GLN A 100 -17.26 1.90 -13.44
CA GLN A 100 -18.61 2.42 -13.67
C GLN A 100 -18.90 2.58 -15.16
N THR A 101 -17.95 3.11 -15.95
CA THR A 101 -18.10 3.21 -17.41
C THR A 101 -18.28 1.84 -18.05
N MET A 102 -17.53 0.82 -17.62
CA MET A 102 -17.68 -0.55 -18.11
C MET A 102 -19.05 -1.15 -17.76
N MET A 103 -19.56 -0.89 -16.55
CA MET A 103 -20.89 -1.35 -16.13
C MET A 103 -22.03 -0.65 -16.86
N GLN A 104 -21.86 0.63 -17.21
CA GLN A 104 -22.87 1.40 -17.95
C GLN A 104 -22.89 1.08 -19.45
N GLY A 105 -21.74 0.73 -20.04
CA GLY A 105 -21.66 0.32 -21.45
C GLY A 105 -22.13 -1.11 -21.74
N ALA A 106 -22.52 -1.87 -20.70
CA ALA A 106 -22.98 -3.25 -20.81
C ALA A 106 -24.53 -3.39 -20.86
N GLY A 107 -25.26 -2.29 -21.02
CA GLY A 107 -26.74 -2.26 -21.18
C GLY A 107 -27.15 -1.72 -22.54
#